data_AF-A0A9Q0XGU3-F1
#
_entry.id   AF-A0A9Q0XGU3-F1
#
_cell.length_a   1.000
_cell.length_b   1.000
_cell.length_c   1.000
_cell.angle_alpha   90.00
_cell.angle_beta   90.00
_cell.angle_gamma   90.00
#
_symmetry.space_group_name_H-M   'P 1'
#
loop_
_entity.id
_entity.type
_entity.pdbx_description
1 polymer ?
#
loop_
_entity_poly.entity_id
_entity_poly.type
_entity_poly.pdbx_seq_one_letter_code
_entity_poly.pdbx_strand_id
1 'polypeptide(L)'
;PPSRTESGILSSFVAPSIRFLDVNLRSLGPLQRSVYVAAMVSAGFQIMGMVLSVVGWIGTIITCALPMWKVTAFIGTNIVTAQITWEGLWMTCVVQSTGQMQCKVYDSMLALPQDIQTARALMVISVLLALLALMVGIVGAKCTNCVEDEDSKARIVIVSGAVFVVAGILCLIPVCWSANTIIREFYSPLVTEAQKRELGGALYLGWAAAALMILGGSLLCCNCPKKESNNYSARYTAAASQPRSDYPSKNYV
;
A
#
# COMPACT_ATOMS: atom_id res chain seq x y z
N PRO A 1 -25.92 -25.04 -16.47
CA PRO A 1 -25.28 -24.69 -15.18
C PRO A 1 -23.86 -24.14 -15.41
N PRO A 2 -23.47 -23.06 -14.73
CA PRO A 2 -23.50 -21.71 -15.31
C PRO A 2 -22.11 -21.19 -15.71
N SER A 3 -21.95 -20.69 -16.95
CA SER A 3 -20.71 -20.05 -17.42
C SER A 3 -20.93 -19.12 -18.63
N ARG A 4 -22.02 -18.34 -18.69
CA ARG A 4 -22.27 -17.48 -19.86
C ARG A 4 -23.10 -16.20 -19.61
N THR A 5 -23.18 -15.69 -18.38
CA THR A 5 -24.04 -14.53 -18.06
C THR A 5 -23.30 -13.27 -17.58
N GLU A 6 -22.02 -13.34 -17.20
CA GLU A 6 -21.30 -12.14 -16.69
C GLU A 6 -20.58 -11.31 -17.77
N SER A 7 -20.30 -11.86 -18.95
CA SER A 7 -19.59 -11.12 -20.01
C SER A 7 -20.48 -10.17 -20.84
N GLY A 8 -21.81 -10.32 -20.77
CA GLY A 8 -22.76 -9.49 -21.52
C GLY A 8 -23.11 -8.15 -20.88
N ILE A 9 -22.98 -8.04 -19.55
CA ILE A 9 -23.36 -6.83 -18.81
C ILE A 9 -22.23 -5.80 -18.85
N LEU A 10 -20.96 -6.24 -18.78
CA LEU A 10 -19.80 -5.37 -18.96
C LEU A 10 -19.71 -4.78 -20.37
N SER A 11 -20.03 -5.54 -21.42
CA SER A 11 -19.94 -5.03 -22.80
C SER A 11 -21.06 -4.03 -23.15
N SER A 12 -22.24 -4.19 -22.55
CA SER A 12 -23.42 -3.35 -22.86
C SER A 12 -23.39 -1.97 -22.19
N PHE A 13 -22.70 -1.80 -21.06
CA PHE A 13 -22.54 -0.50 -20.38
C PHE A 13 -21.24 0.24 -20.75
N VAL A 14 -20.18 -0.49 -21.09
CA VAL A 14 -18.87 0.10 -21.41
C VAL A 14 -18.81 0.63 -22.84
N ALA A 15 -19.42 -0.07 -23.81
CA ALA A 15 -19.36 0.34 -25.22
C ALA A 15 -20.08 1.68 -25.55
N PRO A 16 -21.24 2.02 -24.96
CA PRO A 16 -21.88 3.32 -25.18
C PRO A 16 -21.11 4.47 -24.52
N SER A 17 -20.52 4.24 -23.35
CA SER A 17 -19.71 5.23 -22.62
C SER A 17 -18.42 5.59 -23.35
N ILE A 18 -17.76 4.62 -24.00
CA ILE A 18 -16.58 4.85 -24.84
C ILE A 18 -16.94 5.66 -26.09
N ARG A 19 -18.09 5.36 -26.72
CA ARG A 19 -18.52 6.04 -27.95
C ARG A 19 -19.00 7.47 -27.70
N PHE A 20 -19.60 7.75 -26.54
CA PHE A 20 -19.92 9.11 -26.08
C PHE A 20 -18.68 9.92 -25.69
N LEU A 21 -17.64 9.26 -25.13
CA LEU A 21 -16.34 9.89 -24.87
C LEU A 21 -15.68 10.36 -26.17
N ASP A 22 -15.68 9.51 -27.22
CA ASP A 22 -14.98 9.77 -28.49
C ASP A 22 -15.55 10.98 -29.26
N VAL A 23 -16.88 11.17 -29.22
CA VAL A 23 -17.56 12.30 -29.89
C VAL A 23 -17.25 13.64 -29.19
N ASN A 24 -17.18 13.66 -27.87
CA ASN A 24 -16.81 14.87 -27.11
C ASN A 24 -15.29 15.14 -27.17
N LEU A 25 -14.47 14.10 -27.32
CA LEU A 25 -13.00 14.15 -27.42
C LEU A 25 -12.49 14.90 -28.66
N ARG A 26 -13.29 15.03 -29.74
CA ARG A 26 -12.91 15.77 -30.97
C ARG A 26 -13.11 17.28 -30.88
N SER A 27 -13.86 17.77 -29.88
CA SER A 27 -14.17 19.19 -29.72
C SER A 27 -13.23 19.94 -28.76
N LEU A 28 -12.30 19.24 -28.09
CA LEU A 28 -11.40 19.84 -27.10
C LEU A 28 -9.93 19.78 -27.54
N GLY A 29 -9.22 20.91 -27.36
CA GLY A 29 -7.79 21.03 -27.65
C GLY A 29 -6.90 20.08 -26.82
N PRO A 30 -5.65 19.85 -27.26
CA PRO A 30 -4.76 18.81 -26.72
C PRO A 30 -4.43 18.97 -25.22
N LEU A 31 -4.39 20.20 -24.70
CA LEU A 31 -4.15 20.47 -23.28
C LEU A 31 -5.32 20.04 -22.40
N GLN A 32 -6.55 20.35 -22.83
CA GLN A 32 -7.76 20.06 -22.06
C GLN A 32 -8.07 18.56 -22.05
N ARG A 33 -7.75 17.85 -23.15
CA ARG A 33 -7.79 16.38 -23.23
C ARG A 33 -6.85 15.69 -22.24
N SER A 34 -5.66 16.26 -22.03
CA SER A 34 -4.67 15.74 -21.07
C SER A 34 -5.10 15.96 -19.61
N VAL A 35 -5.73 17.10 -19.31
CA VAL A 35 -6.27 17.42 -17.98
C VAL A 35 -7.49 16.56 -17.63
N TYR A 36 -8.42 16.34 -18.57
CA TYR A 36 -9.60 15.50 -18.33
C TYR A 36 -9.25 14.00 -18.16
N VAL A 37 -8.27 13.49 -18.92
CA VAL A 37 -7.75 12.13 -18.71
C VAL A 37 -7.01 12.04 -17.37
N ALA A 38 -6.20 13.03 -17.00
CA ALA A 38 -5.51 13.06 -15.71
C ALA A 38 -6.47 13.14 -14.50
N ALA A 39 -7.60 13.85 -14.61
CA ALA A 39 -8.62 13.94 -13.55
C ALA A 39 -9.41 12.64 -13.36
N MET A 40 -9.79 11.96 -14.46
CA MET A 40 -10.47 10.66 -14.42
C MET A 40 -9.52 9.52 -13.97
N VAL A 41 -8.24 9.63 -14.33
CA VAL A 41 -7.14 8.81 -13.81
C VAL A 41 -6.92 9.06 -12.31
N SER A 42 -6.96 10.32 -11.83
CA SER A 42 -6.70 10.66 -10.43
C SER A 42 -7.68 10.01 -9.44
N ALA A 43 -8.99 9.99 -9.75
CA ALA A 43 -9.97 9.32 -8.87
C ALA A 43 -9.80 7.79 -8.86
N GLY A 44 -9.53 7.17 -10.01
CA GLY A 44 -9.28 5.73 -10.11
C GLY A 44 -8.01 5.29 -9.39
N PHE A 45 -6.92 6.06 -9.50
CA PHE A 45 -5.66 5.80 -8.81
C PHE A 45 -5.76 5.97 -7.28
N GLN A 46 -6.56 6.93 -6.80
CA GLN A 46 -6.82 7.08 -5.36
C GLN A 46 -7.58 5.87 -4.79
N ILE A 47 -8.62 5.41 -5.49
CA ILE A 47 -9.40 4.22 -5.07
C ILE A 47 -8.54 2.96 -5.12
N MET A 48 -7.79 2.76 -6.21
CA MET A 48 -6.87 1.63 -6.34
C MET A 48 -5.80 1.64 -5.23
N GLY A 49 -5.18 2.79 -4.96
CA GLY A 49 -4.20 2.93 -3.88
C GLY A 49 -4.79 2.59 -2.50
N MET A 50 -6.01 3.06 -2.22
CA MET A 50 -6.70 2.74 -0.97
C MET A 50 -7.02 1.25 -0.85
N VAL A 51 -7.52 0.60 -1.90
CA VAL A 51 -7.80 -0.84 -1.90
C VAL A 51 -6.52 -1.65 -1.68
N LEU A 52 -5.43 -1.30 -2.37
CA LEU A 52 -4.13 -1.97 -2.17
C LEU A 52 -3.63 -1.82 -0.73
N SER A 53 -3.73 -0.63 -0.15
CA SER A 53 -3.35 -0.39 1.25
C SER A 53 -4.21 -1.18 2.23
N VAL A 54 -5.52 -1.30 2.01
CA VAL A 54 -6.43 -2.11 2.84
C VAL A 54 -6.08 -3.59 2.77
N VAL A 55 -5.85 -4.12 1.56
CA VAL A 55 -5.45 -5.53 1.37
C VAL A 55 -4.09 -5.80 2.03
N GLY A 56 -3.13 -4.89 1.89
CA GLY A 56 -1.83 -4.98 2.57
C GLY A 56 -1.95 -4.94 4.09
N TRP A 57 -2.84 -4.11 4.64
CA TRP A 57 -3.11 -4.06 6.08
C TRP A 57 -3.72 -5.37 6.60
N ILE A 58 -4.72 -5.92 5.90
CA ILE A 58 -5.31 -7.23 6.23
C ILE A 58 -4.24 -8.33 6.14
N GLY A 59 -3.42 -8.34 5.10
CA GLY A 59 -2.31 -9.26 4.94
C GLY A 59 -1.32 -9.21 6.12
N THR A 60 -1.03 -8.00 6.63
CA THR A 60 -0.16 -7.80 7.80
C THR A 60 -0.75 -8.38 9.08
N ILE A 61 -2.07 -8.23 9.27
CA ILE A 61 -2.79 -8.85 10.40
C ILE A 61 -2.70 -10.37 10.32
N ILE A 62 -2.94 -10.94 9.13
CA ILE A 62 -2.86 -12.38 8.90
C ILE A 62 -1.44 -12.89 9.17
N THR A 63 -0.41 -12.22 8.64
CA THR A 63 1.00 -12.55 8.92
C THR A 63 1.30 -12.49 10.41
N CYS A 64 0.78 -11.51 11.15
CA CYS A 64 0.96 -11.41 12.60
C CYS A 64 0.30 -12.57 13.36
N ALA A 65 -0.89 -13.01 12.94
CA ALA A 65 -1.66 -14.06 13.62
C ALA A 65 -1.19 -15.49 13.26
N LEU A 66 -0.68 -15.71 12.05
CA LEU A 66 -0.31 -17.04 11.57
C LEU A 66 0.88 -17.63 12.33
N PRO A 67 0.81 -18.91 12.76
CA PRO A 67 1.90 -19.55 13.48
C PRO A 67 2.98 -20.17 12.58
N MET A 68 3.13 -19.65 11.35
CA MET A 68 4.01 -20.21 10.31
C MET A 68 5.15 -19.25 9.96
N TRP A 69 5.86 -18.73 10.96
CA TRP A 69 7.00 -17.83 10.74
C TRP A 69 8.30 -18.61 10.53
N LYS A 70 8.53 -19.63 11.35
CA LYS A 70 9.67 -20.55 11.21
C LYS A 70 9.15 -21.98 11.21
N VAL A 71 9.72 -22.81 10.35
CA VAL A 71 9.41 -24.23 10.29
C VAL A 71 10.67 -24.99 10.60
N THR A 72 10.63 -25.91 11.56
CA THR A 72 11.77 -26.77 11.86
C THR A 72 11.32 -28.22 11.82
N ALA A 73 11.92 -29.00 10.92
CA ALA A 73 11.70 -30.44 10.85
C ALA A 73 12.81 -31.14 11.63
N PHE A 74 12.47 -31.67 12.80
CA PHE A 74 13.43 -32.48 13.56
C PHE A 74 13.47 -33.89 12.97
N ILE A 75 14.41 -34.15 12.07
CA ILE A 75 14.65 -35.48 11.51
C ILE A 75 15.91 -36.08 12.18
N GLY A 76 15.74 -36.60 13.39
CA GLY A 76 16.78 -37.37 14.08
C GLY A 76 16.80 -38.85 13.64
N THR A 77 17.90 -39.56 13.89
CA THR A 77 18.08 -41.00 13.60
C THR A 77 17.07 -41.93 14.28
N ASN A 78 16.31 -41.43 15.26
CA ASN A 78 15.20 -42.15 15.87
C ASN A 78 13.86 -41.69 15.27
N ILE A 79 13.24 -42.58 14.50
CA ILE A 79 11.94 -42.38 13.82
C ILE A 79 10.81 -42.03 14.81
N VAL A 80 10.97 -42.42 16.08
CA VAL A 80 10.03 -42.19 17.19
C VAL A 80 9.93 -40.72 17.63
N THR A 81 10.91 -39.87 17.29
CA THR A 81 10.93 -38.44 17.69
C THR A 81 10.83 -37.46 16.52
N ALA A 82 10.51 -37.93 15.31
CA ALA A 82 10.30 -37.06 14.16
C ALA A 82 9.09 -36.14 14.41
N GLN A 83 9.35 -34.84 14.53
CA GLN A 83 8.33 -33.82 14.79
C GLN A 83 8.54 -32.60 13.90
N ILE A 84 7.46 -32.06 13.35
CA ILE A 84 7.46 -30.81 12.59
C ILE A 84 6.96 -29.72 13.54
N THR A 85 7.80 -28.73 13.81
CA THR A 85 7.47 -27.60 14.68
C THR A 85 7.26 -26.36 13.83
N TRP A 86 6.10 -25.74 14.00
CA TRP A 86 5.69 -24.47 13.42
C TRP A 86 5.78 -23.41 14.51
N GLU A 87 6.81 -22.57 14.43
CA GLU A 87 6.95 -21.47 15.36
C GLU A 87 6.26 -20.23 14.78
N GLY A 88 5.25 -19.78 15.51
CA GLY A 88 4.55 -18.55 15.27
C GLY A 88 5.05 -17.38 16.08
N LEU A 89 4.47 -16.22 15.78
CA LEU A 89 4.71 -15.04 16.58
C LEU A 89 4.04 -15.16 17.96
N TRP A 90 2.84 -15.74 18.08
CA TRP A 90 2.07 -15.79 19.35
C TRP A 90 1.91 -17.19 19.95
N MET A 91 2.00 -18.22 19.12
CA MET A 91 1.86 -19.62 19.51
C MET A 91 2.87 -20.47 18.74
N THR A 92 3.18 -21.64 19.29
CA THR A 92 3.98 -22.67 18.62
C THR A 92 3.12 -23.92 18.48
N CYS A 93 3.16 -24.55 17.32
CA CYS A 93 2.41 -25.78 17.03
C CYS A 93 3.38 -26.89 16.66
N VAL A 94 3.29 -28.01 17.36
CA VAL A 94 4.08 -29.21 17.09
C VAL A 94 3.17 -30.30 16.53
N VAL A 95 3.59 -30.91 15.42
CA VAL A 95 2.94 -32.07 14.82
C VAL A 95 3.88 -33.25 14.98
N GLN A 96 3.45 -34.23 15.79
CA GLN A 96 4.18 -35.48 15.98
C GLN A 96 3.75 -36.51 14.92
N SER A 97 4.64 -37.46 14.59
CA SER A 97 4.37 -38.58 13.67
C SER A 97 3.23 -39.51 14.14
N THR A 98 2.81 -39.42 15.40
CA THR A 98 1.60 -40.06 15.97
C THR A 98 0.28 -39.40 15.56
N GLY A 99 0.32 -38.31 14.77
CA GLY A 99 -0.85 -37.59 14.28
C GLY A 99 -1.47 -36.60 15.28
N GLN A 100 -0.88 -36.46 16.46
CA GLN A 100 -1.32 -35.47 17.45
C GLN A 100 -0.74 -34.08 17.09
N MET A 101 -1.62 -33.10 16.91
CA MET A 101 -1.25 -31.68 16.82
C MET A 101 -1.42 -31.03 18.18
N GLN A 102 -0.37 -30.43 18.72
CA GLN A 102 -0.42 -29.66 19.96
C GLN A 102 0.04 -28.24 19.69
N CYS A 103 -0.88 -27.29 19.84
CA CYS A 103 -0.55 -25.86 19.79
C CYS A 103 -0.50 -25.31 21.22
N LYS A 104 0.61 -24.67 21.56
CA LYS A 104 0.82 -24.02 22.86
C LYS A 104 1.10 -22.54 22.66
N VAL A 105 0.38 -21.71 23.41
CA VAL A 105 0.61 -20.26 23.48
C VAL A 105 1.84 -20.00 24.37
N TYR A 106 2.66 -19.01 24.04
CA TYR A 106 3.83 -18.68 24.85
C TYR A 106 3.41 -18.06 26.19
N ASP A 107 3.48 -18.84 27.29
CA ASP A 107 3.05 -18.45 28.64
C ASP A 107 3.96 -17.40 29.31
N SER A 108 5.20 -17.23 28.84
CA SER A 108 6.18 -16.33 29.47
C SER A 108 6.96 -15.53 28.42
N MET A 109 6.76 -14.21 28.45
CA MET A 109 7.44 -13.24 27.57
C MET A 109 8.95 -13.12 27.86
N LEU A 110 9.40 -13.53 29.06
CA LEU A 110 10.77 -13.30 29.56
C LEU A 110 11.78 -14.39 29.19
N ALA A 111 11.31 -15.56 28.73
CA ALA A 111 12.17 -16.69 28.32
C ALA A 111 12.25 -16.86 26.79
N LEU A 112 11.70 -15.91 26.03
CA LEU A 112 11.62 -15.98 24.57
C LEU A 112 12.84 -15.31 23.92
N PRO A 113 13.40 -15.85 22.82
CA PRO A 113 14.49 -15.20 22.08
C PRO A 113 14.14 -13.76 21.70
N GLN A 114 15.10 -12.86 21.94
CA GLN A 114 14.94 -11.40 21.79
C GLN A 114 14.45 -11.00 20.39
N ASP A 115 14.83 -11.75 19.34
CA ASP A 115 14.39 -11.54 17.96
C ASP A 115 12.86 -11.59 17.81
N ILE A 116 12.19 -12.55 18.46
CA ILE A 116 10.74 -12.72 18.36
C ILE A 116 10.01 -11.63 19.15
N GLN A 117 10.59 -11.19 20.28
CA GLN A 117 10.02 -10.09 21.06
C GLN A 117 10.06 -8.77 20.28
N THR A 118 11.19 -8.47 19.62
CA THR A 118 11.30 -7.29 18.76
C THR A 118 10.37 -7.36 17.55
N ALA A 119 10.23 -8.54 16.94
CA ALA A 119 9.32 -8.74 15.81
C ALA A 119 7.85 -8.51 16.21
N ARG A 120 7.41 -8.99 17.39
CA ARG A 120 6.07 -8.71 17.94
C ARG A 120 5.80 -7.21 18.06
N ALA A 121 6.71 -6.48 18.70
CA ALA A 121 6.55 -5.06 18.91
C ALA A 121 6.46 -4.30 17.58
N LEU A 122 7.37 -4.58 16.63
CA LEU A 122 7.40 -3.92 15.32
C LEU A 122 6.14 -4.24 14.49
N MET A 123 5.68 -5.48 14.47
CA MET A 123 4.45 -5.87 13.76
C MET A 123 3.21 -5.20 14.35
N VAL A 124 3.09 -5.15 15.68
CA VAL A 124 1.95 -4.49 16.35
C VAL A 124 1.95 -2.98 16.08
N ILE A 125 3.11 -2.32 16.20
CA ILE A 125 3.25 -0.89 15.91
C ILE A 125 2.90 -0.60 14.43
N SER A 126 3.37 -1.44 13.51
CA SER A 126 3.03 -1.32 12.07
C SER A 126 1.51 -1.42 11.84
N VAL A 127 0.83 -2.40 12.44
CA VAL A 127 -0.62 -2.58 12.31
C VAL A 127 -1.40 -1.38 12.85
N LEU A 128 -0.98 -0.84 14.01
CA LEU A 128 -1.61 0.34 14.61
C LEU A 128 -1.41 1.59 13.76
N LEU A 129 -0.19 1.82 13.25
CA LEU A 129 0.08 2.95 12.36
C LEU A 129 -0.71 2.86 11.05
N ALA A 130 -0.81 1.67 10.45
CA ALA A 130 -1.61 1.46 9.24
C ALA A 130 -3.10 1.66 9.51
N LEU A 131 -3.62 1.28 10.70
CA LEU A 131 -5.00 1.56 11.09
C LEU A 131 -5.25 3.06 11.21
N LEU A 132 -4.34 3.82 11.84
CA LEU A 132 -4.45 5.27 11.91
C LEU A 132 -4.40 5.91 10.52
N ALA A 133 -3.51 5.44 9.65
CA ALA A 133 -3.42 5.90 8.26
C ALA A 133 -4.71 5.63 7.47
N LEU A 134 -5.34 4.47 7.71
CA LEU A 134 -6.63 4.10 7.10
C LEU A 134 -7.75 5.05 7.53
N MET A 135 -7.85 5.37 8.82
CA MET A 135 -8.85 6.31 9.33
C MET A 135 -8.68 7.70 8.72
N VAL A 136 -7.44 8.20 8.68
CA VAL A 136 -7.11 9.49 8.05
C VAL A 136 -7.41 9.46 6.54
N GLY A 137 -7.12 8.35 5.87
CA GLY A 137 -7.42 8.15 4.45
C GLY A 137 -8.91 8.16 4.13
N ILE A 138 -9.76 7.59 4.98
CA ILE A 138 -11.24 7.61 4.82
C ILE A 138 -11.79 9.02 4.98
N VAL A 139 -11.27 9.80 5.93
CA VAL A 139 -11.65 11.21 6.12
C VAL A 139 -11.25 12.07 4.91
N GLY A 140 -10.10 11.78 4.30
CA GLY A 140 -9.63 12.46 3.09
C GLY A 140 -10.24 11.98 1.76
N ALA A 141 -11.09 10.94 1.78
CA ALA A 141 -11.67 10.38 0.57
C ALA A 141 -12.66 11.36 -0.10
N LYS A 142 -12.72 11.34 -1.44
CA LYS A 142 -13.63 12.23 -2.20
C LYS A 142 -15.11 12.02 -1.91
N CYS A 143 -15.48 10.86 -1.37
CA CYS A 143 -16.84 10.48 -1.04
C CYS A 143 -17.29 10.95 0.36
N THR A 144 -16.40 11.50 1.19
CA THR A 144 -16.69 11.94 2.56
C THR A 144 -16.76 13.47 2.62
N ASN A 145 -17.93 14.03 2.94
CA ASN A 145 -18.15 15.48 3.05
C ASN A 145 -17.81 16.04 4.46
N CYS A 146 -16.69 15.58 5.05
CA CYS A 146 -16.24 16.07 6.36
C CYS A 146 -15.37 17.33 6.25
N VAL A 147 -14.84 17.62 5.06
CA VAL A 147 -13.93 18.73 4.77
C VAL A 147 -14.37 19.39 3.47
N GLU A 148 -14.77 20.66 3.53
CA GLU A 148 -15.27 21.42 2.37
C GLU A 148 -14.15 21.93 1.46
N ASP A 149 -12.91 22.02 1.97
CA ASP A 149 -11.76 22.52 1.23
C ASP A 149 -11.00 21.39 0.49
N GLU A 150 -10.94 21.47 -0.84
CA GLU A 150 -10.32 20.45 -1.69
C GLU A 150 -8.79 20.39 -1.55
N ASP A 151 -8.13 21.50 -1.20
CA ASP A 151 -6.67 21.53 -0.99
C ASP A 151 -6.26 20.81 0.29
N SER A 152 -6.96 21.05 1.39
CA SER A 152 -6.72 20.35 2.65
C SER A 152 -6.98 18.84 2.55
N LYS A 153 -8.01 18.45 1.80
CA LYS A 153 -8.34 17.05 1.50
C LYS A 153 -7.23 16.32 0.73
N ALA A 154 -6.65 16.96 -0.28
CA ALA A 154 -5.51 16.40 -1.01
C ALA A 154 -4.29 16.21 -0.10
N ARG A 155 -4.01 17.18 0.78
CA ARG A 155 -2.90 17.08 1.76
C ARG A 155 -3.12 15.94 2.76
N ILE A 156 -4.33 15.77 3.27
CA ILE A 156 -4.69 14.68 4.19
C ILE A 156 -4.44 13.32 3.54
N VAL A 157 -4.82 13.14 2.27
CA VAL A 157 -4.59 11.89 1.52
C VAL A 157 -3.09 11.63 1.34
N ILE A 158 -2.29 12.64 0.99
CA ILE A 158 -0.84 12.50 0.86
C ILE A 158 -0.20 12.10 2.19
N VAL A 159 -0.61 12.73 3.30
CA VAL A 159 -0.12 12.37 4.65
C VAL A 159 -0.50 10.92 4.99
N SER A 160 -1.74 10.50 4.69
CA SER A 160 -2.17 9.11 4.93
C SER A 160 -1.33 8.10 4.12
N GLY A 161 -1.01 8.43 2.86
CA GLY A 161 -0.15 7.62 2.00
C GLY A 161 1.28 7.49 2.56
N ALA A 162 1.85 8.60 3.05
CA ALA A 162 3.19 8.59 3.64
C ALA A 162 3.25 7.71 4.90
N VAL A 163 2.23 7.79 5.76
CA VAL A 163 2.14 6.94 6.96
C VAL A 163 1.97 5.46 6.57
N PHE A 164 1.23 5.14 5.50
CA PHE A 164 1.15 3.76 4.99
C PHE A 164 2.50 3.22 4.48
N VAL A 165 3.31 4.05 3.81
CA VAL A 165 4.66 3.67 3.38
C VAL A 165 5.54 3.37 4.60
N VAL A 166 5.50 4.24 5.62
CA VAL A 166 6.25 4.03 6.86
C VAL A 166 5.79 2.76 7.58
N ALA A 167 4.48 2.52 7.68
CA ALA A 167 3.93 1.30 8.26
C ALA A 167 4.36 0.04 7.50
N GLY A 168 4.42 0.10 6.16
CA GLY A 168 4.92 -0.99 5.32
C GLY A 168 6.42 -1.28 5.52
N ILE A 169 7.25 -0.24 5.65
CA ILE A 169 8.68 -0.39 5.96
C ILE A 169 8.86 -1.01 7.36
N LEU A 170 8.09 -0.57 8.36
CA LEU A 170 8.13 -1.14 9.70
C LEU A 170 7.69 -2.61 9.75
N CYS A 171 6.81 -3.05 8.84
CA CYS A 171 6.47 -4.48 8.67
C CYS A 171 7.61 -5.25 7.98
N LEU A 172 8.31 -4.63 7.04
CA LEU A 172 9.37 -5.29 6.26
C LEU A 172 10.62 -5.58 7.09
N ILE A 173 10.98 -4.68 8.02
CA ILE A 173 12.13 -4.84 8.93
C ILE A 173 12.10 -6.18 9.70
N PRO A 174 11.06 -6.52 10.50
CA PRO A 174 11.05 -7.76 11.27
C PRO A 174 10.93 -9.01 10.39
N VAL A 175 10.27 -8.93 9.23
CA VAL A 175 10.15 -10.05 8.27
C VAL A 175 11.52 -10.35 7.65
N CYS A 176 12.22 -9.33 7.15
CA CYS A 176 13.57 -9.47 6.58
C CYS A 176 14.60 -9.87 7.63
N TRP A 177 14.52 -9.32 8.85
CA TRP A 177 15.37 -9.73 9.95
C TRP A 177 15.18 -11.21 10.28
N SER A 178 13.93 -11.64 10.45
CA SER A 178 13.60 -13.05 10.71
C SER A 178 14.12 -13.96 9.60
N ALA A 179 13.89 -13.62 8.33
CA ALA A 179 14.43 -14.38 7.21
C ALA A 179 15.98 -14.46 7.24
N ASN A 180 16.67 -13.35 7.48
CA ASN A 180 18.13 -13.33 7.57
C ASN A 180 18.66 -14.18 8.75
N THR A 181 17.99 -14.18 9.91
CA THR A 181 18.39 -15.05 11.03
C THR A 181 18.28 -16.54 10.66
N ILE A 182 17.18 -16.94 10.02
CA ILE A 182 16.94 -18.33 9.57
C ILE A 182 18.01 -18.75 8.56
N ILE A 183 18.31 -17.90 7.58
CA ILE A 183 19.31 -18.17 6.55
C ILE A 183 20.71 -18.30 7.18
N ARG A 184 21.09 -17.40 8.07
CA ARG A 184 22.40 -17.46 8.76
C ARG A 184 22.55 -18.74 9.56
N GLU A 185 21.48 -19.18 10.22
CA GLU A 185 21.49 -20.40 11.01
C GLU A 185 21.60 -21.65 10.13
N PHE A 186 20.96 -21.64 8.96
CA PHE A 186 21.08 -22.72 7.96
C PHE A 186 22.52 -22.93 7.46
N TYR A 187 23.29 -21.84 7.31
CA TYR A 187 24.70 -21.90 6.86
C TYR A 187 25.72 -22.07 7.99
N SER A 188 25.28 -22.06 9.26
CA SER A 188 26.21 -22.13 10.38
C SER A 188 26.67 -23.58 10.62
N PRO A 189 27.99 -23.85 10.72
CA PRO A 189 28.51 -25.22 10.89
C PRO A 189 28.23 -25.80 12.28
N LEU A 190 27.69 -25.00 13.21
CA LEU A 190 27.33 -25.41 14.57
C LEU A 190 25.94 -26.05 14.66
N VAL A 191 25.12 -25.94 13.61
CA VAL A 191 23.76 -26.47 13.59
C VAL A 191 23.76 -27.84 12.93
N THR A 192 23.27 -28.84 13.67
CA THR A 192 23.13 -30.20 13.13
C THR A 192 22.09 -30.21 12.00
N GLU A 193 22.27 -31.08 10.99
CA GLU A 193 21.34 -31.20 9.85
C GLU A 193 19.88 -31.42 10.31
N ALA A 194 19.69 -32.08 11.45
CA ALA A 194 18.39 -32.34 12.06
C ALA A 194 17.71 -31.09 12.69
N GLN A 195 18.39 -29.96 12.77
CA GLN A 195 17.90 -28.70 13.36
C GLN A 195 17.81 -27.56 12.34
N LYS A 196 17.97 -27.86 11.05
CA LYS A 196 17.85 -26.84 10.00
C LYS A 196 16.45 -26.21 10.01
N ARG A 197 16.44 -24.89 10.09
CA ARG A 197 15.23 -24.07 10.08
C ARG A 197 14.90 -23.67 8.65
N GLU A 198 13.65 -23.84 8.27
CA GLU A 198 13.08 -23.43 6.98
C GLU A 198 12.23 -22.16 7.12
N LEU A 199 12.10 -21.44 6.01
CA LEU A 199 11.29 -20.23 5.90
C LEU A 199 9.80 -20.60 5.95
N GLY A 200 9.07 -20.06 6.93
CA GLY A 200 7.64 -20.31 7.03
C GLY A 200 6.81 -19.50 6.04
N GLY A 201 5.62 -20.03 5.70
CA GLY A 201 4.67 -19.41 4.76
C GLY A 201 4.25 -17.98 5.12
N ALA A 202 4.24 -17.63 6.42
CA ALA A 202 3.85 -16.30 6.88
C ALA A 202 4.85 -15.21 6.46
N LEU A 203 6.14 -15.55 6.29
CA LEU A 203 7.17 -14.59 5.85
C LEU A 203 6.91 -14.11 4.41
N TYR A 204 6.53 -15.03 3.52
CA TYR A 204 6.17 -14.68 2.14
C TYR A 204 4.93 -13.77 2.09
N LEU A 205 3.93 -14.08 2.91
CA LEU A 205 2.75 -13.22 3.05
C LEU A 205 3.12 -11.85 3.61
N GLY A 206 4.07 -11.79 4.55
CA GLY A 206 4.57 -10.53 5.12
C GLY A 206 5.26 -9.65 4.08
N TRP A 207 6.09 -10.22 3.21
CA TRP A 207 6.69 -9.48 2.09
C TRP A 207 5.64 -8.98 1.10
N ALA A 208 4.67 -9.82 0.74
CA ALA A 208 3.58 -9.42 -0.14
C ALA A 208 2.75 -8.28 0.48
N ALA A 209 2.40 -8.40 1.77
CA ALA A 209 1.64 -7.38 2.51
C ALA A 209 2.41 -6.05 2.59
N ALA A 210 3.69 -6.08 2.93
CA ALA A 210 4.55 -4.89 2.98
C ALA A 210 4.67 -4.22 1.61
N ALA A 211 4.89 -5.00 0.54
CA ALA A 211 4.95 -4.48 -0.82
C ALA A 211 3.62 -3.81 -1.24
N LEU A 212 2.48 -4.45 -0.95
CA LEU A 212 1.16 -3.89 -1.24
C LEU A 212 0.91 -2.58 -0.48
N MET A 213 1.29 -2.47 0.80
CA MET A 213 1.17 -1.23 1.57
C MET A 213 2.08 -0.11 1.03
N ILE A 214 3.32 -0.42 0.64
CA ILE A 214 4.24 0.56 0.07
C ILE A 214 3.74 1.03 -1.30
N LEU A 215 3.27 0.11 -2.15
CA LEU A 215 2.69 0.44 -3.45
C LEU A 215 1.40 1.26 -3.28
N GLY A 216 0.47 0.84 -2.42
CA GLY A 216 -0.75 1.59 -2.12
C GLY A 216 -0.47 2.99 -1.58
N GLY A 217 0.44 3.10 -0.60
CA GLY A 217 0.85 4.37 0.00
C GLY A 217 1.56 5.30 -0.98
N SER A 218 2.45 4.78 -1.83
CA SER A 218 3.14 5.58 -2.86
C SER A 218 2.19 6.09 -3.94
N LEU A 219 1.21 5.29 -4.38
CA LEU A 219 0.17 5.74 -5.31
C LEU A 219 -0.69 6.87 -4.71
N LEU A 220 -0.96 6.81 -3.40
CA LEU A 220 -1.65 7.88 -2.67
C LEU A 220 -0.79 9.15 -2.55
N CYS A 221 0.54 9.01 -2.38
CA CYS A 221 1.47 10.15 -2.34
C CYS A 221 1.68 10.81 -3.71
N CYS A 222 1.65 10.04 -4.80
CA CYS A 222 1.86 10.55 -6.16
C CYS A 222 0.69 11.39 -6.70
N ASN A 223 -0.48 11.37 -6.03
CA ASN A 223 -1.61 12.26 -6.32
C ASN A 223 -1.37 13.69 -5.79
N CYS A 224 -0.18 14.24 -6.02
CA CYS A 224 0.11 15.63 -5.69
C CYS A 224 -0.75 16.54 -6.59
N PRO A 225 -1.65 17.38 -6.02
CA PRO A 225 -2.17 18.49 -6.78
C PRO A 225 -0.97 19.32 -7.20
N LYS A 226 -0.85 19.58 -8.50
CA LYS A 226 0.11 20.54 -9.01
C LYS A 226 -0.28 21.84 -8.31
N LYS A 227 0.49 22.24 -7.30
CA LYS A 227 0.47 23.61 -6.81
C LYS A 227 0.67 24.41 -8.08
N GLU A 228 -0.35 25.15 -8.53
CA GLU A 228 -0.08 26.23 -9.45
C GLU A 228 1.01 27.01 -8.74
N SER A 229 2.21 26.93 -9.30
CA SER A 229 3.27 27.83 -8.93
C SER A 229 2.62 29.19 -8.89
N ASN A 230 2.75 29.87 -7.76
CA ASN A 230 2.89 31.31 -7.76
C ASN A 230 3.99 31.67 -8.78
N ASN A 231 3.66 31.61 -10.07
CA ASN A 231 4.01 32.68 -10.97
C ASN A 231 3.07 33.77 -10.45
N TYR A 232 3.53 34.63 -9.52
CA TYR A 232 4.08 35.89 -9.99
C TYR A 232 3.53 36.15 -11.38
N SER A 233 2.33 36.70 -11.44
CA SER A 233 1.99 37.57 -12.55
C SER A 233 3.10 38.61 -12.55
N ALA A 234 4.17 38.36 -13.31
CA ALA A 234 4.88 39.43 -13.95
C ALA A 234 3.82 40.09 -14.82
N ARG A 235 3.06 40.97 -14.18
CA ARG A 235 2.29 42.01 -14.80
C ARG A 235 3.37 42.81 -15.50
N TYR A 236 3.75 42.39 -16.71
CA TYR A 236 4.16 43.36 -17.69
C TYR A 236 2.96 44.26 -17.79
N THR A 237 3.03 45.37 -17.06
CA THR A 237 2.27 46.56 -17.37
C THR A 237 2.71 46.89 -18.78
N ALA A 238 2.05 46.29 -19.77
CA ALA A 238 2.08 46.82 -21.12
C ALA A 238 1.67 48.28 -20.93
N ALA A 239 2.61 49.18 -21.21
CA ALA A 239 2.37 50.60 -21.11
C ALA A 239 1.05 50.87 -21.84
N ALA A 240 0.12 51.52 -21.14
CA ALA A 240 -1.11 51.96 -21.75
C ALA A 240 -0.72 52.79 -22.98
N SER A 241 -1.00 52.27 -24.19
CA SER A 241 -0.97 53.10 -25.38
C SER A 241 -2.10 54.11 -25.20
N GLN A 242 -1.72 55.31 -24.76
CA GLN A 242 -2.64 56.43 -24.63
C GLN A 242 -3.38 56.61 -25.97
N PRO A 243 -4.71 56.83 -25.95
CA PRO A 243 -5.42 57.26 -27.15
C PRO A 243 -4.85 58.62 -27.55
N ARG A 244 -4.22 58.68 -28.72
CA ARG A 244 -3.74 59.92 -29.31
C ARG A 244 -4.98 60.77 -29.62
N SER A 245 -5.08 61.87 -28.88
CA SER A 245 -6.11 62.89 -28.98
C SER A 245 -6.38 63.32 -30.42
N ASP A 246 -7.67 63.39 -30.74
CA ASP A 246 -8.22 64.01 -31.93
C ASP A 246 -8.03 65.55 -31.91
N TYR A 247 -8.04 66.13 -33.12
CA TYR A 247 -8.07 67.55 -33.54
C TYR A 247 -6.77 68.38 -33.74
N PRO A 248 -6.75 69.39 -34.65
CA PRO A 248 -7.71 69.77 -35.71
C PRO A 248 -7.09 69.93 -37.13
N SER A 249 -7.96 70.03 -38.14
CA SER A 249 -7.60 70.43 -39.50
C SER A 249 -7.07 71.87 -39.57
N LYS A 250 -6.04 72.08 -40.38
CA LYS A 250 -5.70 73.40 -40.96
C LYS A 250 -5.32 73.21 -42.43
N ASN A 251 -6.01 73.96 -43.27
CA ASN A 251 -5.84 74.12 -44.73
C ASN A 251 -4.50 74.82 -45.10
N TYR A 252 -4.34 75.06 -46.40
CA TYR A 252 -3.25 75.72 -47.18
C TYR A 252 -2.24 74.70 -47.73
N VAL A 253 -2.07 74.50 -49.05
CA VAL A 253 -2.12 75.39 -50.24
C VAL A 253 -2.78 74.66 -51.42
#